data_AF-A0AAV6RCT3-F1
#
_entry.id   AF-A0AAV6RCT3-F1
#
_cell.length_a   1.000
_cell.length_b   1.000
_cell.length_c   1.000
_cell.angle_alpha   90.00
_cell.angle_beta   90.00
_cell.angle_gamma   90.00
#
_symmetry.space_group_name_H-M   'P 1'
#
loop_
_entity.id
_entity.type
_entity.pdbx_description
1 polymer ?
#
loop_
_entity_poly.entity_id
_entity_poly.type
_entity_poly.pdbx_seq_one_letter_code
_entity_poly.pdbx_strand_id
1 'polypeptide(L)'
;MALQPDGAQWMSWSLEQVAFILGRRFPDRYIWVVKASHMYLHKFCCYRNFVESNMFGAPEYSSDYGAFVHLRALLSHGMTRANLPNNLQPQGGADGIPSGFSLTLVGFSKGCVVLNQMVHELGRARADPHMTPFIKCISAMYWLDGGHPGGSETWVTDKQALKELAASGVSVHAHVTPYEVCDPMRAWVGREHGHFITTLEEFGACPSKKLHFEDEPPSIENHFRVIQEF
;
A
#
# COMPACT_ATOMS: atom_id res chain seq x y z
N MET A 1 -10.33 13.88 10.78
CA MET A 1 -9.41 14.02 11.93
C MET A 1 -9.83 15.16 12.86
N ALA A 2 -10.29 16.30 12.34
CA ALA A 2 -10.74 17.45 13.16
C ALA A 2 -11.96 17.23 14.09
N LEU A 3 -12.71 16.14 13.96
CA LEU A 3 -13.90 15.84 14.77
C LEU A 3 -13.61 14.90 15.96
N GLN A 4 -12.36 14.48 16.16
CA GLN A 4 -11.93 13.61 17.26
C GLN A 4 -10.96 14.41 18.16
N PRO A 5 -11.24 14.58 19.46
CA PRO A 5 -10.42 15.40 20.37
C PRO A 5 -8.93 15.03 20.36
N ASP A 6 -8.62 13.74 20.27
CA ASP A 6 -7.25 13.21 20.31
C ASP A 6 -6.49 13.35 18.97
N GLY A 7 -7.19 13.76 17.90
CA GLY A 7 -6.62 13.90 16.55
C GLY A 7 -5.89 15.22 16.30
N ALA A 8 -6.04 16.22 17.18
CA ALA A 8 -5.53 17.57 16.96
C ALA A 8 -4.00 17.60 16.79
N GLN A 9 -3.27 16.82 17.60
CA GLN A 9 -1.81 16.70 17.52
C GLN A 9 -1.31 16.04 16.22
N TRP A 10 -2.17 15.28 15.53
CA TRP A 10 -1.83 14.56 14.30
C TRP A 10 -2.35 15.26 13.03
N MET A 11 -2.83 16.51 13.15
CA MET A 11 -3.41 17.23 12.01
C MET A 11 -2.42 17.48 10.86
N SER A 12 -1.11 17.54 11.14
CA SER A 12 -0.06 17.60 10.12
C SER A 12 0.02 16.35 9.23
N TRP A 13 -0.61 15.26 9.66
CA TRP A 13 -0.67 13.97 8.98
C TRP A 13 -2.09 13.62 8.51
N SER A 14 -2.97 14.63 8.40
CA SER A 14 -4.30 14.42 7.81
C SER A 14 -4.22 13.97 6.35
N LEU A 15 -5.29 13.36 5.83
CA LEU A 15 -5.33 12.92 4.44
C LEU A 15 -5.04 14.08 3.46
N GLU A 16 -5.54 15.27 3.78
CA GLU A 16 -5.33 16.49 3.02
C GLU A 16 -3.87 16.98 3.11
N GLN A 17 -3.25 16.93 4.29
CA GLN A 17 -1.85 17.31 4.45
C GLN A 17 -0.91 16.31 3.77
N VAL A 18 -1.19 15.01 3.88
CA VAL A 18 -0.45 13.97 3.15
C VAL A 18 -0.59 14.17 1.64
N ALA A 19 -1.80 14.46 1.14
CA ALA A 19 -1.99 14.78 -0.27
C ALA A 19 -1.14 15.99 -0.73
N PHE A 20 -1.07 17.04 0.10
CA PHE A 20 -0.26 18.22 -0.19
C PHE A 20 1.25 17.92 -0.17
N ILE A 21 1.74 17.16 0.82
CA ILE A 21 3.14 16.72 0.90
C ILE A 21 3.52 15.93 -0.35
N LEU A 22 2.72 14.94 -0.73
CA LEU A 22 2.96 14.10 -1.90
C LEU A 22 2.85 14.89 -3.21
N GLY A 23 1.91 15.84 -3.30
CA GLY A 23 1.78 16.71 -4.48
C GLY A 23 3.01 17.59 -4.70
N ARG A 24 3.70 18.02 -3.64
CA ARG A 24 4.98 18.73 -3.75
C ARG A 24 6.13 17.81 -4.14
N ARG A 25 6.14 16.57 -3.66
CA ARG A 25 7.18 15.56 -3.98
C ARG A 25 7.07 15.06 -5.42
N PHE A 26 5.84 14.96 -5.94
CA PHE A 26 5.55 14.46 -7.28
C PHE A 26 4.74 15.50 -8.09
N PRO A 27 5.35 16.63 -8.47
CA PRO A 27 4.63 17.77 -9.07
C PRO A 27 3.94 17.45 -10.40
N ASP A 28 4.45 16.47 -11.15
CA ASP A 28 3.92 16.06 -12.45
C ASP A 28 2.96 14.87 -12.38
N ARG A 29 2.43 14.55 -11.18
CA ARG A 29 1.56 13.39 -10.94
C ARG A 29 0.25 13.80 -10.26
N TYR A 30 -0.83 13.09 -10.60
CA TYR A 30 -2.08 13.17 -9.85
C TYR A 30 -1.97 12.34 -8.56
N ILE A 31 -2.27 12.96 -7.42
CA ILE A 31 -2.26 12.30 -6.11
C ILE A 31 -3.68 11.88 -5.73
N TRP A 32 -3.87 10.57 -5.58
CA TRP A 32 -5.12 9.98 -5.11
C TRP A 32 -4.92 9.41 -3.71
N VAL A 33 -5.60 9.98 -2.71
CA VAL A 33 -5.56 9.48 -1.33
C VAL A 33 -6.81 8.65 -1.05
N VAL A 34 -6.62 7.38 -0.73
CA VAL A 34 -7.72 6.44 -0.45
C VAL A 34 -8.00 6.41 1.04
N LYS A 35 -9.18 6.89 1.43
CA LYS A 35 -9.68 6.79 2.80
C LYS A 35 -10.23 5.38 3.06
N ALA A 36 -9.96 4.84 4.25
CA ALA A 36 -10.60 3.61 4.70
C ALA A 36 -12.13 3.73 4.66
N SER A 37 -12.81 2.69 4.17
CA SER A 37 -14.27 2.68 4.01
C SER A 37 -14.99 2.63 5.35
N HIS A 38 -14.33 2.12 6.40
CA HIS A 38 -14.89 1.98 7.73
C HIS A 38 -13.83 2.20 8.81
N MET A 39 -14.25 2.69 9.98
CA MET A 39 -13.42 2.74 11.19
C MET A 39 -14.06 1.87 12.27
N TYR A 40 -13.42 0.74 12.61
CA TYR A 40 -13.88 -0.12 13.68
C TYR A 40 -13.56 0.50 15.05
N LEU A 41 -14.55 0.56 15.94
CA LEU A 41 -14.48 1.20 17.26
C LEU A 41 -13.94 2.64 17.24
N HIS A 42 -14.10 3.35 16.11
CA HIS A 42 -13.50 4.68 15.88
C HIS A 42 -11.97 4.74 16.01
N LYS A 43 -11.27 3.58 16.00
CA LYS A 43 -9.83 3.48 16.21
C LYS A 43 -9.10 2.83 15.04
N PHE A 44 -9.67 1.77 14.47
CA PHE A 44 -8.98 0.96 13.48
C PHE A 44 -9.53 1.20 12.08
N CYS A 45 -8.68 1.67 11.17
CA CYS A 45 -9.00 1.79 9.75
C CYS A 45 -9.21 0.41 9.12
N CYS A 46 -10.37 0.20 8.49
CA CYS A 46 -10.70 -1.01 7.75
C CYS A 46 -10.85 -0.68 6.26
N TYR A 47 -10.04 -1.32 5.42
CA TYR A 47 -10.08 -1.16 3.97
C TYR A 47 -10.93 -2.27 3.33
N ARG A 48 -12.18 -2.41 3.78
CA ARG A 48 -13.09 -3.52 3.38
C ARG A 48 -13.39 -3.63 1.89
N ASN A 49 -13.04 -2.62 1.09
CA ASN A 49 -13.19 -2.75 -0.36
C ASN A 49 -11.98 -3.42 -1.02
N PHE A 50 -10.90 -3.58 -0.26
CA PHE A 50 -9.63 -4.12 -0.75
C PHE A 50 -9.22 -5.38 -0.01
N VAL A 51 -9.50 -5.51 1.28
CA VAL A 51 -9.07 -6.63 2.10
C VAL A 51 -10.09 -6.90 3.22
N GLU A 52 -10.30 -8.18 3.51
CA GLU A 52 -11.12 -8.59 4.64
C GLU A 52 -10.44 -8.25 5.97
N SER A 53 -11.21 -8.07 7.04
CA SER A 53 -10.61 -7.86 8.36
C SER A 53 -11.44 -8.52 9.43
N ASN A 54 -10.76 -9.23 10.33
CA ASN A 54 -11.41 -9.88 11.46
C ASN A 54 -11.97 -8.85 12.47
N MET A 55 -12.61 -9.35 13.53
CA MET A 55 -13.24 -8.51 14.56
C MET A 55 -12.27 -7.56 15.28
N PHE A 56 -10.97 -7.76 15.20
CA PHE A 56 -9.94 -6.89 15.78
C PHE A 56 -9.29 -5.95 14.76
N GLY A 57 -9.80 -5.95 13.52
CA GLY A 57 -9.26 -5.16 12.43
C GLY A 57 -7.94 -5.69 11.87
N ALA A 58 -7.51 -6.92 12.21
CA ALA A 58 -6.39 -7.56 11.54
C ALA A 58 -6.83 -8.08 10.15
N PRO A 59 -5.97 -7.98 9.12
CA PRO A 59 -6.33 -8.40 7.77
C PRO A 59 -6.49 -9.92 7.69
N GLU A 60 -7.32 -10.39 6.77
CA GLU A 60 -7.36 -11.79 6.34
C GLU A 60 -7.15 -11.80 4.82
N TYR A 61 -6.05 -12.40 4.39
CA TYR A 61 -5.64 -12.35 2.99
C TYR A 61 -6.25 -13.47 2.15
N SER A 62 -6.56 -13.16 0.89
CA SER A 62 -7.15 -14.09 -0.07
C SER A 62 -6.51 -13.93 -1.45
N SER A 63 -6.50 -14.97 -2.28
CA SER A 63 -6.08 -14.87 -3.68
C SER A 63 -7.18 -14.34 -4.63
N ASP A 64 -8.37 -14.04 -4.11
CA ASP A 64 -9.55 -13.67 -4.91
C ASP A 64 -10.52 -12.71 -4.18
N TYR A 65 -10.00 -11.69 -3.50
CA TYR A 65 -10.88 -10.69 -2.85
C TYR A 65 -11.39 -9.64 -3.85
N GLY A 66 -10.58 -9.29 -4.85
CA GLY A 66 -10.91 -8.32 -5.90
C GLY A 66 -10.30 -6.94 -5.66
N ALA A 67 -9.17 -6.85 -4.94
CA ALA A 67 -8.47 -5.61 -4.65
C ALA A 67 -8.11 -4.83 -5.92
N PHE A 68 -7.63 -5.51 -6.97
CA PHE A 68 -7.30 -4.85 -8.25
C PHE A 68 -8.53 -4.38 -9.02
N VAL A 69 -9.62 -5.15 -8.98
CA VAL A 69 -10.90 -4.78 -9.60
C VAL A 69 -11.42 -3.51 -8.93
N HIS A 70 -11.40 -3.47 -7.60
CA HIS A 70 -11.82 -2.30 -6.85
C HIS A 70 -10.91 -1.09 -7.10
N LEU A 71 -9.59 -1.27 -7.15
CA LEU A 71 -8.64 -0.19 -7.46
C LEU A 71 -8.93 0.43 -8.84
N ARG A 72 -9.09 -0.40 -9.88
CA ARG A 72 -9.40 0.06 -11.24
C ARG A 72 -10.72 0.83 -11.29
N ALA A 73 -11.76 0.30 -10.63
CA ALA A 73 -13.06 0.94 -10.56
C ALA A 73 -12.98 2.29 -9.83
N LEU A 74 -12.31 2.34 -8.68
CA LEU A 74 -12.14 3.55 -7.89
C LEU A 74 -11.38 4.63 -8.67
N LEU A 75 -10.28 4.27 -9.33
CA LEU A 75 -9.49 5.21 -10.13
C LEU A 75 -10.24 5.71 -11.36
N SER A 76 -10.86 4.82 -12.15
CA SER A 76 -11.63 5.24 -13.33
C SER A 76 -12.77 6.20 -12.97
N HIS A 77 -13.50 5.90 -11.88
CA HIS A 77 -14.55 6.77 -11.38
C HIS A 77 -14.00 8.09 -10.84
N GLY A 78 -12.90 8.04 -10.08
CA GLY A 78 -12.21 9.21 -9.55
C GLY A 78 -11.74 10.16 -10.64
N MET A 79 -11.01 9.64 -11.64
CA MET A 79 -10.51 10.41 -12.79
C MET A 79 -11.64 11.09 -13.56
N THR A 80 -12.77 10.37 -13.76
CA THR A 80 -13.97 10.93 -14.38
C THR A 80 -14.56 12.08 -13.55
N ARG A 81 -14.67 11.91 -12.23
CA ARG A 81 -15.18 12.96 -11.32
C ARG A 81 -14.28 14.19 -11.25
N ALA A 82 -12.98 14.00 -11.37
CA ALA A 82 -12.00 15.09 -11.42
C ALA A 82 -11.88 15.73 -12.82
N ASN A 83 -12.65 15.27 -13.81
CA ASN A 83 -12.62 15.74 -15.19
C ASN A 83 -11.22 15.72 -15.80
N LEU A 84 -10.45 14.66 -15.52
CA LEU A 84 -9.13 14.49 -16.11
C LEU A 84 -9.26 14.12 -17.61
N PRO A 85 -8.29 14.52 -18.45
CA PRO A 85 -8.22 14.05 -19.82
C PRO A 85 -7.74 12.60 -19.86
N ASN A 86 -8.14 11.85 -20.91
CA ASN A 86 -7.68 10.47 -21.16
C ASN A 86 -7.86 9.55 -19.94
N ASN A 87 -9.10 9.39 -19.49
CA ASN A 87 -9.41 8.63 -18.28
C ASN A 87 -9.28 7.12 -18.47
N LEU A 88 -8.82 6.45 -17.40
CA LEU A 88 -8.89 5.00 -17.28
C LEU A 88 -10.34 4.56 -17.45
N GLN A 89 -10.58 3.62 -18.36
CA GLN A 89 -11.93 3.16 -18.64
C GLN A 89 -12.36 2.09 -17.61
N PRO A 90 -13.64 2.08 -17.21
CA PRO A 90 -14.16 1.10 -16.26
C PRO A 90 -14.12 -0.32 -16.83
N GLN A 91 -14.40 -0.49 -18.12
CA GLN A 91 -14.25 -1.77 -18.81
C GLN A 91 -12.78 -2.22 -18.82
N GLY A 92 -12.54 -3.49 -18.52
CA GLY A 92 -11.22 -4.12 -18.54
C GLY A 92 -10.63 -4.24 -19.96
N GLY A 93 -9.37 -4.66 -20.04
CA GLY A 93 -8.66 -4.88 -21.30
C GLY A 93 -7.74 -3.71 -21.70
N ALA A 94 -7.04 -3.90 -22.81
CA ALA A 94 -5.98 -3.00 -23.28
C ALA A 94 -6.53 -1.64 -23.76
N ASP A 95 -7.65 -1.65 -24.49
CA ASP A 95 -8.30 -0.43 -25.00
C ASP A 95 -8.81 0.49 -23.89
N GLY A 96 -8.93 -0.04 -22.66
CA GLY A 96 -9.33 0.74 -21.50
C GLY A 96 -8.19 1.48 -20.82
N ILE A 97 -6.93 1.29 -21.25
CA ILE A 97 -5.74 1.93 -20.68
C ILE A 97 -5.36 3.16 -21.50
N PRO A 98 -5.33 4.37 -20.90
CA PRO A 98 -4.86 5.57 -21.59
C PRO A 98 -3.39 5.48 -21.98
N SER A 99 -3.02 6.08 -23.12
CA SER A 99 -1.62 6.17 -23.53
C SER A 99 -0.79 6.92 -22.48
N GLY A 100 0.36 6.33 -22.11
CA GLY A 100 1.24 6.90 -21.09
C GLY A 100 0.75 6.73 -19.64
N PHE A 101 -0.35 6.01 -19.40
CA PHE A 101 -0.83 5.75 -18.05
C PHE A 101 0.18 4.90 -17.25
N SER A 102 0.57 5.41 -16.08
CA SER A 102 1.44 4.72 -15.12
C SER A 102 0.94 4.99 -13.71
N LEU A 103 1.05 3.98 -12.85
CA LEU A 103 0.52 3.98 -11.50
C LEU A 103 1.61 3.60 -10.50
N THR A 104 1.75 4.42 -9.46
CA THR A 104 2.55 4.10 -8.26
C THR A 104 1.60 3.85 -7.11
N LEU A 105 1.80 2.76 -6.38
CA LEU A 105 1.01 2.43 -5.19
C LEU A 105 1.84 2.69 -3.94
N VAL A 106 1.25 3.34 -2.95
CA VAL A 106 1.89 3.64 -1.67
C VAL A 106 0.97 3.18 -0.55
N GLY A 107 1.44 2.24 0.26
CA GLY A 107 0.80 1.81 1.49
C GLY A 107 1.58 2.40 2.65
N PHE A 108 0.92 3.18 3.49
CA PHE A 108 1.50 3.71 4.73
C PHE A 108 0.81 3.10 5.94
N SER A 109 1.57 2.67 6.95
CA SER A 109 1.04 2.13 8.19
C SER A 109 0.05 1.00 7.90
N LYS A 110 -1.18 1.10 8.40
CA LYS A 110 -2.28 0.18 8.11
C LYS A 110 -2.61 0.06 6.62
N GLY A 111 -2.33 1.06 5.80
CA GLY A 111 -2.49 1.00 4.34
C GLY A 111 -1.66 -0.11 3.66
N CYS A 112 -0.57 -0.57 4.29
CA CYS A 112 0.22 -1.70 3.78
C CYS A 112 -0.60 -2.99 3.67
N VAL A 113 -1.67 -3.16 4.45
CA VAL A 113 -2.52 -4.36 4.31
C VAL A 113 -3.21 -4.44 2.95
N VAL A 114 -3.47 -3.30 2.31
CA VAL A 114 -4.02 -3.28 0.94
C VAL A 114 -2.98 -3.78 -0.07
N LEU A 115 -1.72 -3.37 0.09
CA LEU A 115 -0.64 -3.83 -0.78
C LEU A 115 -0.38 -5.33 -0.59
N ASN A 116 -0.37 -5.81 0.65
CA ASN A 116 -0.21 -7.24 0.94
C ASN A 116 -1.31 -8.07 0.26
N GLN A 117 -2.57 -7.64 0.37
CA GLN A 117 -3.70 -8.29 -0.31
C GLN A 117 -3.54 -8.29 -1.83
N MET A 118 -3.10 -7.18 -2.42
CA MET A 118 -2.80 -7.11 -3.85
C MET A 118 -1.68 -8.08 -4.27
N VAL A 119 -0.66 -8.30 -3.43
CA VAL A 119 0.39 -9.29 -3.70
C VAL A 119 -0.18 -10.71 -3.71
N HIS A 120 -1.08 -11.05 -2.79
CA HIS A 120 -1.76 -12.36 -2.78
C HIS A 120 -2.65 -12.60 -4.01
N GLU A 121 -3.25 -11.55 -4.58
CA GLU A 121 -4.07 -11.65 -5.80
C GLU A 121 -3.28 -11.60 -7.10
N LEU A 122 -1.99 -11.21 -7.04
CA LEU A 122 -1.24 -10.78 -8.22
C LEU A 122 -1.14 -11.87 -9.29
N GLY A 123 -0.94 -13.13 -8.89
CA GLY A 123 -0.88 -14.26 -9.84
C GLY A 123 -2.17 -14.40 -10.65
N ARG A 124 -3.32 -14.27 -9.99
CA ARG A 124 -4.63 -14.33 -10.67
C ARG A 124 -4.87 -13.09 -11.54
N ALA A 125 -4.56 -11.91 -11.02
CA ALA A 125 -4.75 -10.65 -11.75
C ALA A 125 -3.88 -10.57 -13.03
N ARG A 126 -2.68 -11.16 -13.01
CA ARG A 126 -1.80 -11.28 -14.18
C ARG A 126 -2.20 -12.37 -15.18
N ALA A 127 -3.04 -13.31 -14.76
CA ALA A 127 -3.59 -14.33 -15.64
C ALA A 127 -4.89 -13.87 -16.32
N ASP A 128 -5.59 -12.88 -15.77
CA ASP A 128 -6.82 -12.32 -16.34
C ASP A 128 -6.50 -11.33 -17.50
N PRO A 129 -6.92 -11.61 -18.75
CA PRO A 129 -6.70 -10.73 -19.89
C PRO A 129 -7.33 -9.33 -19.74
N HIS A 130 -8.40 -9.20 -18.95
CA HIS A 130 -9.05 -7.92 -18.69
C HIS A 130 -8.30 -7.07 -17.65
N MET A 131 -7.55 -7.70 -16.75
CA MET A 131 -6.83 -7.01 -15.68
C MET A 131 -5.34 -6.82 -16.00
N THR A 132 -4.71 -7.77 -16.69
CA THR A 132 -3.28 -7.77 -17.03
C THR A 132 -2.78 -6.44 -17.60
N PRO A 133 -3.49 -5.76 -18.54
CA PRO A 133 -3.06 -4.45 -19.04
C PRO A 133 -2.96 -3.39 -17.95
N PHE A 134 -3.87 -3.40 -16.97
CA PHE A 134 -3.85 -2.47 -15.83
C PHE A 134 -2.73 -2.79 -14.85
N ILE A 135 -2.50 -4.08 -14.56
CA ILE A 135 -1.39 -4.51 -13.70
C ILE A 135 -0.05 -4.07 -14.28
N LYS A 136 0.14 -4.17 -15.60
CA LYS A 136 1.36 -3.72 -16.29
C LYS A 136 1.60 -2.21 -16.20
N CYS A 137 0.60 -1.41 -15.84
CA CYS A 137 0.77 0.02 -15.60
C CYS A 137 1.34 0.34 -14.22
N ILE A 138 1.32 -0.62 -13.28
CA ILE A 138 1.86 -0.44 -11.94
C ILE A 138 3.38 -0.47 -12.04
N SER A 139 4.03 0.69 -11.90
CA SER A 139 5.47 0.85 -12.08
C SER A 139 6.24 0.67 -10.77
N ALA A 140 5.64 1.03 -9.64
CA ALA A 140 6.25 0.92 -8.33
C ALA A 140 5.23 0.70 -7.21
N MET A 141 5.66 -0.02 -6.17
CA MET A 141 4.92 -0.25 -4.93
C MET A 141 5.81 0.09 -3.73
N TYR A 142 5.29 0.95 -2.84
CA TYR A 142 5.97 1.43 -1.64
C TYR A 142 5.25 0.95 -0.38
N TRP A 143 5.93 0.13 0.41
CA TRP A 143 5.55 -0.18 1.79
C TRP A 143 6.24 0.80 2.71
N LEU A 144 5.47 1.69 3.33
CA LEU A 144 5.94 2.71 4.25
C LEU A 144 5.50 2.34 5.67
N ASP A 145 6.46 1.81 6.42
CA ASP A 145 6.37 1.50 7.85
C ASP A 145 5.08 0.73 8.20
N GLY A 146 4.89 -0.41 7.54
CA GLY A 146 3.67 -1.21 7.65
C GLY A 146 3.46 -1.76 9.06
N GLY A 147 2.22 -1.63 9.55
CA GLY A 147 1.83 -2.08 10.88
C GLY A 147 0.32 -2.29 11.01
N HIS A 148 -0.09 -3.23 11.85
CA HIS A 148 -1.49 -3.48 12.20
C HIS A 148 -1.65 -4.21 13.54
N PRO A 149 -2.87 -4.26 14.14
CA PRO A 149 -3.08 -4.91 15.44
C PRO A 149 -3.02 -6.46 15.44
N GLY A 150 -2.61 -7.08 14.33
CA GLY A 150 -2.55 -8.55 14.23
C GLY A 150 -1.19 -9.08 14.70
N GLY A 151 -1.12 -10.38 15.01
CA GLY A 151 0.10 -11.04 15.52
C GLY A 151 1.03 -11.63 14.45
N SER A 152 0.69 -11.46 13.16
CA SER A 152 1.41 -11.99 12.00
C SER A 152 0.91 -11.31 10.72
N GLU A 153 1.57 -11.61 9.62
CA GLU A 153 1.22 -11.17 8.25
C GLU A 153 1.25 -9.65 8.06
N THR A 154 2.11 -8.97 8.83
CA THR A 154 2.41 -7.55 8.64
C THR A 154 3.16 -7.33 7.33
N TRP A 155 4.03 -8.28 6.97
CA TRP A 155 4.63 -8.40 5.64
C TRP A 155 4.24 -9.73 5.00
N VAL A 156 4.16 -9.75 3.67
CA VAL A 156 3.86 -10.98 2.93
C VAL A 156 5.02 -11.96 3.11
N THR A 157 4.71 -13.18 3.55
CA THR A 157 5.69 -14.27 3.71
C THR A 157 5.42 -15.46 2.80
N ASP A 158 4.27 -15.49 2.14
CA ASP A 158 3.91 -16.53 1.17
C ASP A 158 4.85 -16.51 -0.04
N LYS A 159 5.59 -17.61 -0.23
CA LYS A 159 6.61 -17.70 -1.28
C LYS A 159 6.03 -17.62 -2.68
N GLN A 160 4.83 -18.15 -2.91
CA GLN A 160 4.23 -18.14 -4.24
C GLN A 160 3.78 -16.72 -4.61
N ALA A 161 3.17 -15.99 -3.67
CA ALA A 161 2.78 -14.59 -3.86
C ALA A 161 4.01 -13.69 -4.08
N LEU A 162 5.10 -13.90 -3.33
CA LEU A 162 6.35 -13.16 -3.54
C LEU A 162 7.02 -13.50 -4.86
N LYS A 163 6.93 -14.75 -5.33
CA LYS A 163 7.40 -15.14 -6.66
C LYS A 163 6.64 -14.40 -7.77
N GLU A 164 5.32 -14.27 -7.62
CA GLU A 164 4.50 -13.47 -8.55
C GLU A 164 4.87 -11.99 -8.52
N LEU A 165 5.12 -11.44 -7.32
CA LEU A 165 5.57 -10.06 -7.16
C LEU A 165 6.92 -9.81 -7.86
N ALA A 166 7.91 -10.66 -7.60
CA ALA A 166 9.22 -10.58 -8.25
C ALA A 166 9.11 -10.70 -9.78
N ALA A 167 8.27 -11.61 -10.28
CA ALA A 167 8.08 -11.82 -11.71
C ALA A 167 7.22 -10.74 -12.39
N SER A 168 6.60 -9.83 -11.65
CA SER A 168 5.73 -8.78 -12.20
C SER A 168 6.50 -7.64 -12.86
N GLY A 169 7.76 -7.43 -12.47
CA GLY A 169 8.60 -6.31 -12.93
C GLY A 169 8.32 -4.99 -12.24
N VAL A 170 7.45 -4.96 -11.22
CA VAL A 170 7.20 -3.74 -10.42
C VAL A 170 8.42 -3.40 -9.55
N SER A 171 8.73 -2.11 -9.43
CA SER A 171 9.77 -1.66 -8.49
C SER A 171 9.22 -1.76 -7.06
N VAL A 172 9.90 -2.53 -6.20
CA VAL A 172 9.48 -2.75 -4.81
C VAL A 172 10.34 -1.88 -3.88
N HIS A 173 9.67 -1.09 -3.05
CA HIS A 173 10.32 -0.19 -2.10
C HIS A 173 9.79 -0.45 -0.68
N ALA A 174 10.69 -0.84 0.22
CA ALA A 174 10.41 -1.03 1.64
C ALA A 174 11.12 0.05 2.45
N HIS A 175 10.33 0.93 3.07
CA HIS A 175 10.80 1.95 3.99
C HIS A 175 10.26 1.61 5.37
N VAL A 176 11.14 1.47 6.35
CA VAL A 176 10.78 1.06 7.71
C VAL A 176 11.47 1.94 8.73
N THR A 177 10.95 1.96 9.95
CA THR A 177 11.56 2.61 11.11
C THR A 177 11.78 1.60 12.22
N PRO A 178 12.70 1.87 13.16
CA PRO A 178 12.83 1.07 14.38
C PRO A 178 11.52 0.94 15.18
N TYR A 179 10.57 1.89 15.05
CA TYR A 179 9.28 1.84 15.73
C TYR A 179 8.44 0.62 15.33
N GLU A 180 8.48 0.21 14.06
CA GLU A 180 7.77 -1.00 13.61
C GLU A 180 8.66 -2.25 13.65
N VAL A 181 9.87 -2.20 13.08
CA VAL A 181 10.66 -3.43 12.85
C VAL A 181 11.55 -3.85 14.03
N CYS A 182 11.81 -2.96 14.98
CA CYS A 182 12.64 -3.25 16.16
C CYS A 182 11.85 -3.33 17.47
N ASP A 183 10.52 -3.30 17.43
CA ASP A 183 9.67 -3.44 18.62
C ASP A 183 9.77 -4.87 19.20
N PRO A 184 10.30 -5.07 20.43
CA PRO A 184 10.42 -6.39 21.04
C PRO A 184 9.07 -7.08 21.28
N MET A 185 8.01 -6.31 21.51
CA MET A 185 6.65 -6.83 21.71
C MET A 185 6.01 -7.27 20.38
N ARG A 186 6.53 -6.78 19.26
CA ARG A 186 6.06 -7.08 17.91
C ARG A 186 7.18 -7.62 17.02
N ALA A 187 8.07 -8.42 17.60
CA ALA A 187 9.29 -8.91 16.93
C ALA A 187 9.03 -9.69 15.63
N TRP A 188 7.80 -10.17 15.37
CA TRP A 188 7.46 -10.76 14.08
C TRP A 188 7.54 -9.76 12.93
N VAL A 189 7.23 -8.47 13.15
CA VAL A 189 7.22 -7.44 12.10
C VAL A 189 8.59 -7.33 11.43
N GLY A 190 9.65 -7.24 12.23
CA GLY A 190 11.03 -7.21 11.72
C GLY A 190 11.46 -8.52 11.05
N ARG A 191 11.03 -9.68 11.59
CA ARG A 191 11.32 -10.99 10.97
C ARG A 191 10.63 -11.16 9.63
N GLU A 192 9.35 -10.81 9.53
CA GLU A 192 8.56 -10.89 8.30
C GLU A 192 9.09 -9.90 7.25
N HIS A 193 9.46 -8.68 7.65
CA HIS A 193 10.15 -7.72 6.77
C HIS A 193 11.45 -8.30 6.19
N GLY A 194 12.29 -8.88 7.04
CA GLY A 194 13.54 -9.53 6.60
C GLY A 194 13.27 -10.69 5.63
N HIS A 195 12.27 -11.52 5.92
CA HIS A 195 11.86 -12.62 5.03
C HIS A 195 11.30 -12.13 3.70
N PHE A 196 10.47 -11.07 3.70
CA PHE A 196 9.92 -10.43 2.51
C PHE A 196 11.04 -9.98 1.56
N ILE A 197 12.01 -9.23 2.08
CA ILE A 197 13.16 -8.74 1.30
C ILE A 197 14.00 -9.89 0.78
N THR A 198 14.40 -10.82 1.66
CA THR A 198 15.29 -11.93 1.28
C THR A 198 14.66 -12.82 0.22
N THR A 199 13.37 -13.14 0.37
CA THR A 199 12.66 -14.00 -0.59
C THR A 199 12.50 -13.31 -1.95
N LEU A 200 12.28 -11.99 -1.99
CA LEU A 200 12.25 -11.24 -3.24
C LEU A 200 13.62 -11.21 -3.93
N GLU A 201 14.70 -11.01 -3.18
CA GLU A 201 16.07 -11.09 -3.68
C GLU A 201 16.39 -12.50 -4.22
N GLU A 202 15.96 -13.57 -3.54
CA GLU A 202 16.10 -14.96 -4.00
C GLU A 202 15.37 -15.23 -5.32
N PHE A 203 14.22 -14.57 -5.56
CA PHE A 203 13.49 -14.65 -6.83
C PHE A 203 14.01 -13.68 -7.90
N GLY A 204 15.13 -12.99 -7.65
CA GLY A 204 15.81 -12.12 -8.61
C GLY A 204 15.23 -10.70 -8.71
N ALA A 205 14.35 -10.30 -7.79
CA ALA A 205 13.96 -8.89 -7.66
C ALA A 205 15.04 -8.09 -6.90
N CYS A 206 15.03 -6.78 -7.10
CA CYS A 206 15.97 -5.86 -6.43
C CYS A 206 15.20 -4.85 -5.56
N PRO A 207 14.56 -5.27 -4.47
CA PRO A 207 13.79 -4.36 -3.63
C PRO A 207 14.71 -3.30 -3.00
N SER A 208 14.31 -2.02 -3.02
CA SER A 208 15.02 -1.01 -2.23
C SER A 208 14.61 -1.13 -0.77
N LYS A 209 15.58 -1.24 0.13
CA LYS A 209 15.35 -1.31 1.57
C LYS A 209 15.97 -0.10 2.27
N LYS A 210 15.17 0.63 3.03
CA LYS A 210 15.63 1.78 3.80
C LYS A 210 15.09 1.70 5.23
N LEU A 211 16.00 1.57 6.19
CA LEU A 211 15.72 1.84 7.59
C LEU A 211 15.94 3.35 7.82
N HIS A 212 14.90 4.03 8.30
CA HIS A 212 14.92 5.46 8.59
C HIS A 212 15.09 5.69 10.10
N PHE A 213 15.70 6.83 10.46
CA PHE A 213 15.82 7.27 11.85
C PHE A 213 16.53 6.27 12.78
N GLU A 214 17.53 5.53 12.26
CA GLU A 214 18.29 4.52 13.01
C GLU A 214 18.98 5.08 14.26
N ASP A 215 19.41 6.33 14.18
CA ASP A 215 20.12 7.04 15.25
C ASP A 215 19.17 7.73 16.25
N GLU A 216 17.85 7.63 16.06
CA GLU A 216 16.84 8.23 16.92
C GLU A 216 16.07 7.16 17.74
N PRO A 217 15.60 7.47 18.96
CA PRO A 217 14.72 6.57 19.69
C PRO A 217 13.46 6.22 18.88
N PRO A 218 12.99 4.95 18.89
CA PRO A 218 11.76 4.56 18.21
C PRO A 218 10.56 5.37 18.70
N SER A 219 9.79 5.97 17.79
CA SER A 219 8.67 6.84 18.12
C SER A 219 7.57 6.81 17.05
N ILE A 220 6.34 7.13 17.46
CA ILE A 220 5.21 7.25 16.53
C ILE A 220 5.40 8.47 15.61
N GLU A 221 6.14 9.48 16.05
CA GLU A 221 6.52 10.62 15.23
C GLU A 221 7.42 10.18 14.07
N ASN A 222 8.37 9.29 14.32
CA ASN A 222 9.25 8.73 13.29
C ASN A 222 8.47 7.89 12.29
N HIS A 223 7.49 7.11 12.76
CA HIS A 223 6.56 6.38 11.91
C HIS A 223 5.90 7.29 10.87
N PHE A 224 5.32 8.43 11.30
CA PHE A 224 4.72 9.38 10.37
C PHE A 224 5.73 10.13 9.49
N ARG A 225 6.90 10.48 10.02
CA ARG A 225 7.96 11.20 9.28
C ARG A 225 8.44 10.45 8.03
N VAL A 226 8.30 9.13 7.96
CA VAL A 226 8.61 8.35 6.75
C VAL A 226 7.89 8.90 5.51
N ILE A 227 6.66 9.40 5.64
CA ILE A 227 5.87 9.99 4.53
C ILE A 227 6.60 11.16 3.86
N GLN A 228 7.46 11.87 4.59
CA GLN A 228 8.20 13.00 4.06
C GLN A 228 9.52 12.58 3.39
N GLU A 229 10.08 11.42 3.73
CA GLU A 229 11.46 11.06 3.37
C GLU A 229 11.56 10.00 2.25
N PHE A 230 10.53 9.16 2.04
CA PHE A 230 10.58 7.98 1.15
C PHE A 230 10.78 8.22 -0.35
#